data_AF-A0A485JKR1-F1
#
_entry.id   AF-A0A485JKR1-F1
#
_cell.length_a   1.000
_cell.length_b   1.000
_cell.length_c   1.000
_cell.angle_alpha   90.00
_cell.angle_beta   90.00
_cell.angle_gamma   90.00
#
_symmetry.space_group_name_H-M   'P 1'
#
loop_
_entity.id
_entity.type
_entity.pdbx_description
1 polymer ?
#
loop_
_entity_poly.entity_id
_entity_poly.type
_entity_poly.pdbx_seq_one_letter_code
_entity_poly.pdbx_strand_id
1 'polypeptide(L)'
;MPNITWCDLPEDVSLWPGLPLSLSGDEVMPLDYHAGRSGWLLYGRGLDKQRLTQYQSKLGAAMVIVAAWCVEDYQVIRLAGSLTARATRLAHEAQLDVAPLGKIPHLRTPGLLVMDMDSTAIQIECIDEIAKLAGTGEMVAEVTERAMRGELDFTASLRSRWRR
;
A
#
# COMPACT_ATOMS: atom_id res chain seq x y z
N MET A 1 28.48 -7.89 19.80
CA MET A 1 27.04 -7.86 20.10
C MET A 1 26.51 -9.27 19.83
N PRO A 2 25.58 -9.82 20.62
CA PRO A 2 25.10 -11.18 20.38
C PRO A 2 24.50 -11.27 18.98
N ASN A 3 24.85 -12.33 18.25
CA ASN A 3 24.30 -12.64 16.93
C ASN A 3 22.82 -12.99 17.12
N ILE A 4 21.93 -12.02 16.91
CA ILE A 4 20.49 -12.26 16.94
C ILE A 4 20.17 -13.01 15.65
N THR A 5 19.81 -14.28 15.75
CA THR A 5 19.41 -15.05 14.56
C THR A 5 17.99 -14.70 14.17
N TRP A 6 17.60 -14.95 12.92
CA TRP A 6 16.22 -14.74 12.46
C TRP A 6 15.23 -15.36 13.44
N CYS A 7 15.47 -16.59 13.91
CA CYS A 7 14.66 -17.31 14.89
C CYS A 7 14.38 -16.52 16.19
N ASP A 8 15.28 -15.65 16.62
CA ASP A 8 15.16 -14.89 17.88
C ASP A 8 14.29 -13.64 17.74
N LEU A 9 13.97 -13.21 16.52
CA LEU A 9 13.10 -12.06 16.30
C LEU A 9 11.61 -12.43 16.48
N PRO A 10 10.82 -11.59 17.16
CA PRO A 10 9.38 -11.78 17.27
C PRO A 10 8.71 -11.82 15.89
N GLU A 11 7.58 -12.53 15.81
CA GLU A 11 6.80 -12.64 14.57
C GLU A 11 6.28 -11.28 14.09
N ASP A 12 5.92 -10.42 15.04
CA ASP A 12 5.52 -9.04 14.79
C ASP A 12 6.76 -8.18 14.52
N VAL A 13 6.81 -7.62 13.31
CA VAL A 13 7.88 -6.76 12.83
C VAL A 13 8.03 -5.46 13.62
N SER A 14 6.98 -5.00 14.29
CA SER A 14 7.02 -3.78 15.12
C SER A 14 7.78 -3.97 16.43
N LEU A 15 7.96 -5.22 16.87
CA LEU A 15 8.64 -5.56 18.11
C LEU A 15 10.14 -5.83 17.91
N TRP A 16 10.67 -5.59 16.71
CA TRP A 16 12.05 -5.92 16.38
C TRP A 16 13.05 -5.03 17.14
N PRO A 17 13.90 -5.61 18.01
CA PRO A 17 14.85 -4.84 18.78
C PRO A 17 16.04 -4.42 17.91
N GLY A 18 16.29 -3.12 17.81
CA GLY A 18 17.48 -2.57 17.14
C GLY A 18 17.40 -2.63 15.62
N LEU A 19 17.29 -1.46 15.00
CA LEU A 19 17.29 -1.26 13.55
C LEU A 19 18.43 -0.28 13.21
N PRO A 20 19.10 -0.40 12.04
CA PRO A 20 18.71 -1.19 10.87
C PRO A 20 19.26 -2.64 10.85
N LEU A 21 18.55 -3.51 10.12
CA LEU A 21 18.84 -4.94 9.96
C LEU A 21 18.94 -5.31 8.48
N SER A 22 19.89 -6.17 8.11
CA SER A 22 19.95 -6.81 6.80
C SER A 22 19.29 -8.18 6.85
N LEU A 23 18.45 -8.49 5.87
CA LEU A 23 17.95 -9.83 5.59
C LEU A 23 18.64 -10.40 4.37
N SER A 24 19.39 -11.47 4.58
CA SER A 24 20.05 -12.26 3.54
C SER A 24 19.63 -13.71 3.67
N GLY A 25 18.55 -14.08 2.98
CA GLY A 25 17.91 -15.38 3.14
C GLY A 25 17.22 -15.46 4.51
N ASP A 26 17.46 -16.55 5.24
CA ASP A 26 16.95 -16.76 6.60
C ASP A 26 17.85 -16.18 7.70
N GLU A 27 18.81 -15.32 7.33
CA GLU A 27 19.73 -14.69 8.29
C GLU A 27 19.44 -13.19 8.45
N VAL A 28 19.54 -12.73 9.69
CA VAL A 28 19.49 -11.31 10.07
C VAL A 28 20.87 -10.88 10.50
N MET A 29 21.33 -9.74 9.98
CA MET A 29 22.55 -9.12 10.48
C MET A 29 22.29 -7.67 10.88
N PRO A 30 22.65 -7.27 12.12
CA PRO A 30 22.62 -5.86 12.49
C PRO A 30 23.60 -5.07 11.61
N LEU A 31 23.17 -3.90 11.15
CA LEU A 31 23.98 -3.01 10.33
C LEU A 31 24.15 -1.66 11.02
N ASP A 32 25.37 -1.13 11.02
CA ASP A 32 25.58 0.31 11.22
C ASP A 32 25.31 1.03 9.89
N TYR A 33 24.03 1.12 9.51
CA TYR A 33 23.60 1.75 8.26
C TYR A 33 22.99 3.13 8.51
N HIS A 34 23.67 4.17 8.04
CA HIS A 34 23.11 5.52 8.01
C HIS A 34 22.28 5.69 6.74
N ALA A 35 21.03 5.22 6.79
CA ALA A 35 20.08 5.42 5.71
C ALA A 35 19.84 6.93 5.49
N GLY A 36 20.30 7.44 4.35
CA GLY A 36 19.92 8.78 3.89
C GLY A 36 18.41 8.93 3.65
N ARG A 37 18.01 9.97 2.92
CA ARG A 37 16.58 10.22 2.58
C ARG A 37 15.97 9.23 1.57
N SER A 38 16.76 8.29 1.05
CA SER A 38 16.31 7.29 0.06
C SER A 38 15.77 6.03 0.73
N GLY A 39 14.70 5.47 0.19
CA GLY A 39 14.15 4.19 0.59
C GLY A 39 12.79 3.95 -0.05
N TRP A 40 12.11 2.93 0.44
CA TRP A 40 10.72 2.67 0.10
C TRP A 40 10.04 1.95 1.27
N LEU A 41 8.71 1.96 1.27
CA LEU A 41 7.87 1.29 2.24
C LEU A 41 7.31 0.04 1.61
N LEU A 42 7.27 -1.04 2.39
CA LEU A 42 6.45 -2.22 2.17
C LEU A 42 5.46 -2.28 3.33
N TYR A 43 4.17 -2.32 3.05
CA TYR A 43 3.15 -2.36 4.08
C TYR A 43 1.95 -3.19 3.68
N GLY A 44 1.22 -3.66 4.68
CA GLY A 44 0.02 -4.47 4.45
C GLY A 44 -0.49 -5.05 5.76
N ARG A 45 -1.64 -5.71 5.69
CA ARG A 45 -2.23 -6.40 6.84
C ARG A 45 -1.65 -7.80 6.99
N GLY A 46 -1.29 -8.15 8.22
CA GLY A 46 -0.69 -9.44 8.56
C GLY A 46 0.66 -9.61 7.87
N LEU A 47 1.44 -8.53 7.71
CA LEU A 47 2.82 -8.62 7.25
C LEU A 47 3.67 -9.04 8.46
N ASP A 48 3.85 -10.36 8.55
CA ASP A 48 4.69 -11.02 9.54
C ASP A 48 6.05 -11.41 8.98
N LYS A 49 6.88 -11.94 9.87
CA LYS A 49 8.18 -12.52 9.58
C LYS A 49 8.13 -13.55 8.43
N GLN A 50 7.21 -14.51 8.45
CA GLN A 50 7.15 -15.58 7.44
C GLN A 50 6.87 -15.03 6.04
N ARG A 51 5.91 -14.11 5.92
CA ARG A 51 5.56 -13.46 4.66
C ARG A 51 6.71 -12.59 4.16
N LEU A 52 7.46 -11.95 5.06
CA LEU A 52 8.64 -11.19 4.69
C LEU A 52 9.77 -12.09 4.15
N THR A 53 10.04 -13.25 4.76
CA THR A 53 11.00 -14.24 4.20
C THR A 53 10.57 -14.69 2.82
N GLN A 54 9.30 -15.06 2.66
CA GLN A 54 8.78 -15.51 1.37
C GLN A 54 8.94 -14.43 0.30
N TYR A 55 8.65 -13.18 0.66
CA TYR A 55 8.86 -12.03 -0.20
C TYR A 55 10.33 -11.85 -0.58
N GLN A 56 11.23 -11.91 0.40
CA GLN A 56 12.68 -11.77 0.21
C GLN A 56 13.28 -12.89 -0.66
N SER A 57 12.86 -14.13 -0.43
CA SER A 57 13.23 -15.30 -1.24
C SER A 57 12.76 -15.17 -2.69
N LYS A 58 11.51 -14.75 -2.92
CA LYS A 58 11.00 -14.48 -4.28
C LYS A 58 11.68 -13.30 -4.96
N LEU A 59 12.05 -12.27 -4.19
CA LEU A 59 12.78 -11.12 -4.70
C LEU A 59 14.18 -11.54 -5.17
N GLY A 60 14.80 -12.51 -4.51
CA GLY A 60 16.13 -13.03 -4.84
C GLY A 60 17.25 -12.02 -4.57
N ALA A 61 17.01 -11.07 -3.65
CA ALA A 61 17.95 -10.04 -3.26
C ALA A 61 17.96 -9.87 -1.74
N ALA A 62 19.08 -9.40 -1.20
CA ALA A 62 19.16 -8.99 0.19
C ALA A 62 18.31 -7.72 0.40
N MET A 63 17.62 -7.66 1.54
CA MET A 63 16.76 -6.54 1.92
C MET A 63 17.30 -5.89 3.18
N VAL A 64 17.50 -4.57 3.16
CA VAL A 64 17.93 -3.84 4.36
C VAL A 64 16.73 -3.11 4.95
N ILE A 65 16.28 -3.55 6.11
CA ILE A 65 15.20 -2.94 6.88
C ILE A 65 15.78 -1.84 7.75
N VAL A 66 15.29 -0.64 7.52
CA VAL A 66 15.72 0.57 8.23
C VAL A 66 14.86 0.85 9.45
N ALA A 67 13.57 0.58 9.35
CA ALA A 67 12.61 0.77 10.42
C ALA A 67 11.39 -0.12 10.18
N ALA A 68 10.71 -0.50 11.25
CA ALA A 68 9.44 -1.21 11.21
C ALA A 68 8.53 -0.65 12.31
N TRP A 69 7.25 -0.47 12.00
CA TRP A 69 6.25 0.05 12.93
C TRP A 69 4.85 -0.42 12.51
N CYS A 70 3.87 -0.26 13.40
CA CYS A 70 2.47 -0.53 13.12
C CYS A 70 1.66 0.78 13.06
N VAL A 71 0.68 0.81 12.18
CA VAL A 71 -0.37 1.84 12.11
C VAL A 71 -1.70 1.10 12.11
N GLU A 72 -2.37 1.07 13.26
CA GLU A 72 -3.55 0.21 13.48
C GLU A 72 -3.23 -1.25 13.09
N ASP A 73 -4.01 -1.83 12.17
CA ASP A 73 -3.85 -3.22 11.71
C ASP A 73 -2.80 -3.39 10.60
N TYR A 74 -2.14 -2.31 10.18
CA TYR A 74 -1.11 -2.34 9.13
C TYR A 74 0.28 -2.40 9.75
N GLN A 75 1.06 -3.39 9.31
CA GLN A 75 2.49 -3.44 9.55
C GLN A 75 3.21 -2.71 8.41
N VAL A 76 4.12 -1.82 8.77
CA VAL A 76 4.87 -0.98 7.83
C VAL A 76 6.36 -1.21 8.03
N ILE A 77 7.06 -1.52 6.94
CA ILE A 77 8.49 -1.74 6.92
C ILE A 77 9.14 -0.75 5.97
N ARG A 78 10.09 0.04 6.47
CA ARG A 78 10.96 0.88 5.66
C ARG A 78 12.17 0.09 5.22
N LEU A 79 12.38 0.02 3.92
CA LEU A 79 13.50 -0.64 3.26
C LEU A 79 14.44 0.40 2.65
N ALA A 80 15.74 0.12 2.71
CA ALA A 80 16.75 0.92 2.04
C ALA A 80 16.80 0.63 0.53
N GLY A 81 17.40 1.54 -0.23
CA GLY A 81 17.57 1.42 -1.68
C GLY A 81 16.39 1.95 -2.49
N SER A 82 16.37 1.60 -3.77
CA SER A 82 15.34 2.02 -4.73
C SER A 82 14.28 0.95 -4.92
N LEU A 83 13.00 1.35 -4.97
CA LEU A 83 11.91 0.47 -5.35
C LEU A 83 12.06 0.02 -6.81
N THR A 84 12.12 -1.30 -7.03
CA THR A 84 12.21 -1.88 -8.38
C THR A 84 10.85 -2.37 -8.86
N ALA A 85 10.63 -2.42 -10.18
CA ALA A 85 9.38 -2.94 -10.75
C ALA A 85 9.09 -4.40 -10.33
N ARG A 86 10.13 -5.22 -10.12
CA ARG A 86 9.99 -6.58 -9.61
C ARG A 86 9.50 -6.58 -8.16
N ALA A 87 10.07 -5.75 -7.31
CA ALA A 87 9.65 -5.61 -5.91
C ALA A 87 8.18 -5.19 -5.80
N THR A 88 7.74 -4.24 -6.64
CA THR A 88 6.33 -3.82 -6.71
C THR A 88 5.40 -4.95 -7.14
N ARG A 89 5.75 -5.69 -8.20
CA ARG A 89 4.93 -6.80 -8.70
C ARG A 89 4.78 -7.91 -7.66
N LEU A 90 5.88 -8.32 -7.04
CA LEU A 90 5.88 -9.35 -6.00
C LEU A 90 5.09 -8.93 -4.76
N ALA A 91 5.10 -7.64 -4.41
CA ALA A 91 4.33 -7.15 -3.28
C ALA A 91 2.84 -7.26 -3.57
N HIS A 92 2.42 -6.83 -4.77
CA HIS A 92 1.04 -6.95 -5.21
C HIS A 92 0.57 -8.42 -5.27
N GLU A 93 1.40 -9.34 -5.76
CA GLU A 93 1.13 -10.79 -5.73
C GLU A 93 0.98 -11.35 -4.30
N ALA A 94 1.67 -10.75 -3.32
CA ALA A 94 1.58 -11.10 -1.91
C ALA A 94 0.45 -10.37 -1.16
N GLN A 95 -0.37 -9.57 -1.86
CA GLN A 95 -1.38 -8.68 -1.28
C GLN A 95 -0.78 -7.66 -0.31
N LEU A 96 0.38 -7.12 -0.67
CA LEU A 96 1.09 -6.06 0.04
C LEU A 96 1.25 -4.85 -0.89
N ASP A 97 1.29 -3.67 -0.28
CA ASP A 97 1.48 -2.42 -0.98
C ASP A 97 2.91 -1.90 -0.80
N VAL A 98 3.37 -1.13 -1.79
CA VAL A 98 4.68 -0.47 -1.75
C VAL A 98 4.58 1.00 -2.10
N ALA A 99 5.39 1.81 -1.43
CA ALA A 99 5.48 3.25 -1.72
C ALA A 99 6.94 3.73 -1.73
N PRO A 100 7.41 4.43 -2.76
CA PRO A 100 8.75 5.02 -2.74
C PRO A 100 8.83 6.14 -1.69
N LEU A 101 9.88 6.15 -0.85
CA LEU A 101 10.18 7.26 0.05
C LEU A 101 10.94 8.33 -0.75
N GLY A 102 10.20 9.29 -1.27
CA GLY A 102 10.73 10.48 -1.95
C GLY A 102 10.48 11.75 -1.14
N LYS A 103 9.96 12.79 -1.81
CA LYS A 103 9.50 14.02 -1.14
C LYS A 103 8.14 13.81 -0.49
N ILE A 104 8.12 13.13 0.66
CA ILE A 104 6.90 12.93 1.44
C ILE A 104 6.67 14.18 2.31
N PRO A 105 5.44 14.71 2.37
CA PRO A 105 5.10 15.84 3.25
C PRO A 105 5.36 15.50 4.72
N HIS A 106 5.80 16.49 5.49
CA HIS A 106 5.91 16.34 6.94
C HIS A 106 4.54 16.58 7.59
N LEU A 107 4.01 15.57 8.29
CA LEU A 107 2.72 15.67 8.99
C LEU A 107 2.71 16.72 10.12
N ARG A 108 3.88 17.16 10.59
CA ARG A 108 4.02 18.23 11.60
C ARG A 108 3.94 19.64 11.02
N THR A 109 4.05 19.79 9.71
CA THR A 109 3.89 21.08 9.04
C THR A 109 2.47 21.19 8.49
N PRO A 110 1.79 22.33 8.65
CA PRO A 110 0.49 22.56 8.02
C PRO A 110 0.56 22.24 6.53
N GLY A 111 -0.39 21.45 6.05
CA GLY A 111 -0.44 20.98 4.68
C GLY A 111 -1.89 20.80 4.22
N LEU A 112 -2.07 20.64 2.92
CA LEU A 112 -3.36 20.40 2.30
C LEU A 112 -3.38 18.97 1.75
N LEU A 113 -4.36 18.18 2.19
CA LEU A 113 -4.67 16.89 1.61
C LEU A 113 -5.94 17.05 0.78
N VAL A 114 -5.84 16.82 -0.53
CA VAL A 114 -7.00 16.77 -1.43
C VAL A 114 -7.18 15.31 -1.83
N MET A 115 -8.36 14.78 -1.55
CA MET A 115 -8.74 13.41 -1.91
C MET A 115 -9.91 13.49 -2.90
N ASP A 116 -9.88 12.63 -3.92
CA ASP A 116 -11.04 12.45 -4.79
C ASP A 116 -12.16 11.73 -4.03
N MET A 117 -13.42 12.03 -4.36
CA MET A 117 -14.59 11.56 -3.60
C MET A 117 -15.07 10.19 -4.09
N ASP A 118 -15.10 10.00 -5.40
CA ASP A 118 -15.59 8.76 -6.00
C ASP A 118 -14.51 7.66 -5.88
N SER A 119 -14.95 6.44 -5.56
CA SER A 119 -14.08 5.26 -5.41
C SER A 119 -13.01 5.31 -4.30
N THR A 120 -12.96 6.38 -3.48
CA THR A 120 -11.94 6.57 -2.43
C THR A 120 -12.52 6.73 -1.03
N ALA A 121 -13.69 7.38 -0.87
CA ALA A 121 -14.30 7.62 0.45
C ALA A 121 -15.48 6.68 0.78
N ILE A 122 -16.11 6.06 -0.23
CA ILE A 122 -17.29 5.21 -0.05
C ILE A 122 -17.20 4.03 -1.04
N GLN A 123 -17.41 2.80 -0.56
CA GLN A 123 -17.52 1.60 -1.42
C GLN A 123 -18.84 1.52 -2.20
N ILE A 124 -19.74 2.48 -1.95
CA ILE A 124 -21.08 2.53 -2.50
C ILE A 124 -21.10 3.72 -3.45
N GLU A 125 -21.30 3.46 -4.74
CA GLU A 125 -21.72 4.51 -5.66
C GLU A 125 -23.08 5.01 -5.17
N CYS A 126 -23.11 6.19 -4.52
CA CYS A 126 -24.35 6.79 -4.01
C CYS A 126 -25.45 6.92 -5.08
N ILE A 127 -25.07 6.90 -6.36
CA ILE A 127 -25.96 6.98 -7.50
C ILE A 127 -26.79 5.70 -7.69
N ASP A 128 -26.21 4.52 -7.44
CA ASP A 128 -26.92 3.24 -7.61
C ASP A 128 -28.01 3.03 -6.55
N GLU A 129 -27.76 3.46 -5.32
CA GLU A 129 -28.75 3.32 -4.24
C GLU A 129 -29.92 4.32 -4.39
N ILE A 130 -29.66 5.54 -4.89
CA ILE A 130 -30.74 6.48 -5.26
C ILE A 130 -31.52 5.94 -6.47
N ALA A 131 -30.86 5.34 -7.47
CA ALA A 131 -31.50 4.76 -8.63
C ALA A 131 -32.34 3.51 -8.29
N LYS A 132 -31.90 2.67 -7.35
CA LYS A 132 -32.70 1.55 -6.82
C LYS A 132 -33.95 2.04 -6.09
N LEU A 133 -33.82 3.07 -5.26
CA LEU A 133 -34.97 3.67 -4.56
C LEU A 133 -35.94 4.39 -5.53
N ALA A 134 -35.44 4.88 -6.67
CA ALA A 134 -36.24 5.49 -7.73
C ALA A 134 -36.74 4.52 -8.81
N GLY A 135 -36.46 3.21 -8.69
CA GLY A 135 -36.90 2.18 -9.64
C GLY A 135 -36.22 2.21 -11.02
N THR A 136 -35.07 2.89 -11.15
CA THR A 136 -34.34 3.10 -12.42
C THR A 136 -32.89 2.58 -12.38
N GLY A 137 -32.59 1.67 -11.44
CA GLY A 137 -31.25 1.11 -11.22
C GLY A 137 -30.60 0.47 -12.46
N GLU A 138 -31.37 -0.26 -13.27
CA GLU A 138 -30.82 -0.92 -14.48
C GLU A 138 -30.34 0.08 -15.54
N MET A 139 -31.11 1.16 -15.77
CA MET A 139 -30.73 2.21 -16.74
C MET A 139 -29.51 3.01 -16.27
N VAL A 140 -29.36 3.21 -14.97
CA VAL A 140 -28.25 3.97 -14.41
C VAL A 140 -26.96 3.15 -14.42
N ALA A 141 -27.05 1.84 -14.10
CA ALA A 141 -25.93 0.91 -14.17
C ALA A 141 -25.36 0.78 -15.59
N GLU A 142 -26.22 0.69 -16.62
CA GLU A 142 -25.78 0.63 -18.02
C GLU A 142 -25.06 1.91 -18.45
N VAL A 143 -25.53 3.07 -17.99
CA VAL A 143 -24.89 4.37 -18.27
C VAL A 143 -23.56 4.51 -17.51
N THR A 144 -23.47 4.02 -16.27
CA THR A 144 -22.22 3.99 -15.48
C THR A 144 -21.18 3.13 -16.18
N GLU A 145 -21.55 1.92 -16.61
CA GLU A 145 -20.62 1.00 -17.27
C GLU A 145 -20.06 1.60 -18.57
N ARG A 146 -20.91 2.28 -19.35
CA ARG A 146 -20.49 2.95 -20.59
C ARG A 146 -19.64 4.20 -20.35
N ALA A 147 -19.87 4.93 -19.25
CA ALA A 147 -19.04 6.07 -18.85
C ALA A 147 -17.66 5.62 -18.35
N MET A 148 -17.58 4.55 -17.56
CA MET A 148 -16.31 3.97 -17.10
C MET A 148 -15.48 3.36 -18.25
N ARG A 149 -16.16 2.91 -19.32
CA ARG A 149 -15.51 2.44 -20.56
C ARG A 149 -15.00 3.58 -21.45
N GLY A 150 -15.23 4.84 -21.07
CA GLY A 150 -14.76 6.03 -21.79
C GLY A 150 -15.59 6.39 -23.02
N GLU A 151 -16.76 5.77 -23.22
CA GLU A 151 -17.61 5.97 -24.40
C GLU A 151 -18.56 7.17 -24.27
N LEU A 152 -18.65 7.79 -23.09
CA LEU A 152 -19.52 8.93 -22.79
C LEU A 152 -18.74 10.06 -22.11
N ASP A 153 -18.83 11.25 -22.69
CA ASP A 153 -18.39 12.50 -22.05
C ASP A 153 -19.16 12.69 -20.74
N PHE A 154 -18.43 12.98 -19.65
CA PHE A 154 -18.94 13.13 -18.29
C PHE A 154 -20.13 14.12 -18.23
N THR A 155 -20.07 15.17 -19.06
CA THR A 155 -21.12 16.18 -19.20
C THR A 155 -22.41 15.62 -19.84
N ALA A 156 -22.27 14.69 -20.78
CA ALA A 156 -23.39 14.05 -21.45
C ALA A 156 -24.05 12.99 -20.55
N SER A 157 -23.26 12.22 -19.79
CA SER A 157 -23.77 11.24 -18.81
C SER A 157 -24.61 11.91 -17.72
N LEU A 158 -24.15 13.03 -17.17
CA LEU A 158 -24.90 13.83 -16.20
C LEU A 158 -26.22 14.38 -16.77
N ARG A 159 -26.24 14.84 -18.02
CA ARG A 159 -27.46 15.35 -18.66
C ARG A 159 -28.48 14.24 -18.96
N SER A 160 -28.01 13.05 -19.34
CA SER A 160 -28.88 11.90 -19.61
C SER A 160 -29.56 11.37 -18.34
N ARG A 161 -28.88 11.42 -17.19
CA ARG A 161 -29.42 10.98 -15.88
C ARG A 161 -30.53 11.88 -15.32
N TRP A 162 -30.61 13.14 -15.74
CA TRP A 162 -31.54 14.14 -15.16
C TRP A 162 -32.77 14.45 -16.01
N ARG A 163 -32.90 13.83 -17.19
CA ARG A 163 -34.03 14.10 -18.08
C ARG A 163 -35.12 13.04 -17.87
N ARG A 164 -36.15 13.42 -17.10
CA ARG A 164 -37.46 12.76 -17.02
C ARG A 164 -38.06 12.51 -18.41
#